data_AF-A0A7S0BGD0-F1
#
_entry.id   AF-A0A7S0BGD0-F1
#
_cell.length_a   1.000
_cell.length_b   1.000
_cell.length_c   1.000
_cell.angle_alpha   90.00
_cell.angle_beta   90.00
_cell.angle_gamma   90.00
#
_symmetry.space_group_name_H-M   'P 1'
#
loop_
_entity.id
_entity.type
_entity.pdbx_description
1 polymer ?
#
loop_
_entity_poly.entity_id
_entity_poly.type
_entity_poly.pdbx_seq_one_letter_code
_entity_poly.pdbx_strand_id
1 'polypeptide(L)'
;DGCILEVAELGRSDRFCSLIAPEDWLFREALREDGSVYSQAHKLYPFLPRPLWEDLLVSLQSCVNGEENCQKLDMRFGTENALVPFLLSMDLHGKDCPGTISALAPVSANVAFELYDDCKPDGDVGEKQSDDDGDDDGDDASQFIIRIRLNERYVEKVPICGDKAYCTMGEFEEFIKSKFSSEDEWEQQCEDVVTSRRPLELLT
;
A
#
# COMPACT_ATOMS: atom_id res chain seq x y z
N ASP A 1 10.37 -21.22 10.02
CA ASP A 1 10.87 -21.15 11.40
C ASP A 1 11.13 -19.71 11.81
N GLY A 2 10.29 -19.19 12.72
CA GLY A 2 10.65 -18.09 13.63
C GLY A 2 10.29 -16.66 13.22
N CYS A 3 9.01 -16.27 13.24
CA CYS A 3 8.63 -14.89 13.54
C CYS A 3 8.77 -14.69 15.06
N ILE A 4 9.99 -14.45 15.53
CA ILE A 4 10.21 -13.93 16.87
C ILE A 4 10.24 -12.41 16.72
N LEU A 5 9.15 -11.76 17.12
CA LEU A 5 9.19 -10.34 17.47
C LEU A 5 10.14 -10.22 18.66
N GLU A 6 11.42 -9.94 18.40
CA GLU A 6 12.35 -9.50 19.43
C GLU A 6 11.83 -8.17 19.98
N VAL A 7 11.14 -8.25 21.11
CA VAL A 7 10.77 -7.09 21.92
C VAL A 7 12.08 -6.50 22.41
N ALA A 8 12.58 -5.49 21.71
CA ALA A 8 13.77 -4.75 22.09
C ALA A 8 13.64 -4.30 23.56
N GLU A 9 14.69 -4.54 24.35
CA GLU A 9 14.82 -4.08 25.73
C GLU A 9 14.77 -2.54 25.76
N LEU A 10 13.55 -1.99 25.87
CA LEU A 10 13.33 -0.56 26.05
C LEU A 10 13.74 -0.19 27.47
N GLY A 11 14.97 0.34 27.59
CA GLY A 11 15.52 0.91 28.81
C GLY A 11 14.59 1.99 29.39
N ARG A 12 14.36 1.87 30.71
CA ARG A 12 13.56 2.77 31.57
C ARG A 12 12.10 2.93 31.13
N SER A 13 11.37 1.83 31.31
CA SER A 13 9.93 1.67 31.13
C SER A 13 9.11 2.72 31.87
N ASP A 14 8.14 3.31 31.18
CA ASP A 14 6.88 3.67 31.82
C ASP A 14 6.37 2.47 32.62
N ARG A 15 6.16 2.64 33.93
CA ARG A 15 5.74 1.55 34.84
C ARG A 15 4.43 0.88 34.41
N PHE A 16 3.67 1.51 33.53
CA PHE A 16 2.46 0.97 32.95
C PHE A 16 2.71 -0.17 31.96
N CYS A 17 3.78 -0.12 31.16
CA CYS A 17 4.06 -1.17 30.17
C CYS A 17 4.46 -2.50 30.83
N SER A 18 5.03 -2.45 32.05
CA SER A 18 5.32 -3.63 32.86
C SER A 18 4.11 -4.24 33.57
N LEU A 19 2.92 -3.62 33.49
CA LEU A 19 1.69 -4.17 34.10
C LEU A 19 0.99 -5.21 33.22
N ILE A 20 1.39 -5.32 31.95
CA ILE A 20 0.80 -6.23 30.97
C ILE A 20 1.86 -7.28 30.67
N ALA A 21 1.52 -8.56 30.81
CA ALA A 21 2.46 -9.63 30.49
C ALA A 21 2.70 -9.65 28.96
N PRO A 22 3.91 -10.01 28.48
CA PRO A 22 4.21 -10.11 27.05
C PRO A 22 3.18 -10.93 26.25
N GLU A 23 2.67 -12.02 26.82
CA GLU A 23 1.65 -12.87 26.24
C GLU A 23 0.28 -12.19 26.08
N ASP A 24 -0.06 -11.26 26.97
CA ASP A 24 -1.33 -10.52 26.92
C ASP A 24 -1.34 -9.44 25.82
N TRP A 25 -0.16 -9.02 25.33
CA TRP A 25 -0.06 -8.04 24.25
C TRP A 25 -0.64 -8.57 22.94
N LEU A 26 -0.39 -9.83 22.60
CA LEU A 26 -0.94 -10.44 21.39
C LEU A 26 -2.47 -10.52 21.45
N PHE A 27 -3.03 -10.87 22.61
CA PHE A 27 -4.48 -10.88 22.81
C PHE A 27 -5.08 -9.47 22.68
N ARG A 28 -4.40 -8.44 23.20
CA ARG A 28 -4.84 -7.05 23.08
C ARG A 28 -4.77 -6.52 21.64
N GLU A 29 -3.73 -6.88 20.89
CA GLU A 29 -3.64 -6.55 19.47
C GLU A 29 -4.78 -7.21 18.68
N ALA A 30 -5.07 -8.49 18.94
CA ALA A 30 -6.19 -9.19 18.31
C ALA A 30 -7.55 -8.54 18.65
N LEU A 31 -7.77 -8.15 19.91
CA LEU A 31 -8.98 -7.41 20.30
C LEU A 31 -9.09 -6.05 19.62
N ARG A 32 -7.97 -5.34 19.46
CA ARG A 32 -7.92 -4.07 18.71
C ARG A 32 -8.23 -4.30 17.24
N GLU A 33 -7.73 -5.38 16.66
CA GLU A 33 -7.96 -5.73 15.27
C GLU A 33 -9.43 -6.01 14.98
N ASP A 34 -10.08 -6.88 15.75
CA ASP A 34 -11.50 -7.21 15.56
C ASP A 34 -12.45 -6.07 15.97
N GLY A 35 -12.09 -5.32 17.03
CA GLY A 35 -12.89 -4.23 17.57
C GLY A 35 -12.66 -2.88 16.89
N SER A 36 -11.65 -2.75 16.03
CA SER A 36 -11.33 -1.47 15.42
C SER A 36 -12.36 -1.03 14.39
N VAL A 37 -12.70 0.25 14.45
CA VAL A 37 -13.58 0.92 13.48
C VAL A 37 -13.09 0.71 12.05
N TYR A 38 -11.76 0.72 11.80
CA TYR A 38 -11.22 0.57 10.45
C TYR A 38 -11.28 -0.88 9.93
N SER A 39 -11.11 -1.91 10.78
CA SER A 39 -11.21 -3.32 10.35
C SER A 39 -12.65 -3.64 9.94
N GLN A 40 -13.61 -3.13 10.71
CA GLN A 40 -15.02 -3.24 10.39
C GLN A 40 -15.39 -2.40 9.16
N ALA A 41 -14.89 -1.16 9.06
CA ALA A 41 -15.11 -0.30 7.91
C ALA A 41 -14.50 -0.89 6.63
N HIS A 42 -13.32 -1.52 6.68
CA HIS A 42 -12.73 -2.17 5.51
C HIS A 42 -13.56 -3.37 5.03
N LYS A 43 -14.10 -4.17 5.96
CA LYS A 43 -15.01 -5.28 5.63
C LYS A 43 -16.32 -4.80 5.00
N LEU A 44 -16.84 -3.67 5.46
CA LEU A 44 -18.11 -3.10 4.98
C LEU A 44 -17.96 -2.25 3.72
N TYR A 45 -16.83 -1.56 3.58
CA TYR A 45 -16.55 -0.58 2.54
C TYR A 45 -15.17 -0.85 1.89
N PRO A 46 -15.00 -1.97 1.18
CA PRO A 46 -13.71 -2.35 0.60
C PRO A 46 -13.22 -1.37 -0.49
N PHE A 47 -14.10 -0.50 -1.02
CA PHE A 47 -13.75 0.50 -2.04
C PHE A 47 -13.33 1.84 -1.44
N LEU A 48 -13.40 2.02 -0.10
CA LEU A 48 -12.98 3.25 0.59
C LEU A 48 -11.60 3.81 0.17
N PRO A 49 -10.55 2.99 -0.04
CA PRO A 49 -9.25 3.53 -0.43
C PRO A 49 -9.14 3.91 -1.92
N ARG A 50 -10.18 3.68 -2.75
CA ARG A 50 -10.14 3.89 -4.20
C ARG A 50 -9.63 5.28 -4.61
N PRO A 51 -10.11 6.41 -4.05
CA PRO A 51 -9.63 7.72 -4.47
C PRO A 51 -8.13 7.91 -4.25
N LEU A 52 -7.58 7.32 -3.18
CA LEU A 52 -6.14 7.40 -2.89
C LEU A 52 -5.31 6.57 -3.89
N TRP A 53 -5.83 5.41 -4.31
CA TRP A 53 -5.22 4.59 -5.36
C TRP A 53 -5.20 5.28 -6.71
N GLU A 54 -6.34 5.84 -7.13
CA GLU A 54 -6.45 6.56 -8.40
C GLU A 54 -5.53 7.79 -8.43
N ASP A 55 -5.51 8.57 -7.34
CA ASP A 55 -4.63 9.73 -7.21
C ASP A 55 -3.14 9.35 -7.16
N LEU A 56 -2.78 8.19 -6.60
CA LEU A 56 -1.41 7.66 -6.68
C LEU A 56 -1.07 7.22 -8.10
N LEU A 57 -1.97 6.52 -8.79
CA LEU A 57 -1.77 6.06 -10.16
C LEU A 57 -1.52 7.23 -11.10
N VAL A 58 -2.35 8.28 -11.01
CA VAL A 58 -2.19 9.52 -11.81
C VAL A 58 -0.82 10.17 -11.54
N SER A 59 -0.42 10.25 -10.27
CA SER A 59 0.90 10.80 -9.89
C SER A 59 2.05 10.02 -10.53
N LEU A 60 2.00 8.68 -10.47
CA LEU A 60 3.02 7.81 -11.08
C LEU A 60 3.01 7.89 -12.62
N GLN A 61 1.83 7.83 -13.25
CA GLN A 61 1.67 7.89 -14.70
C GLN A 61 2.19 9.20 -15.28
N SER A 62 1.96 10.33 -14.59
CA SER A 62 2.50 11.63 -15.03
C SER A 62 4.03 11.60 -15.18
N CYS A 63 4.71 10.85 -14.31
CA CYS A 63 6.15 10.68 -14.38
C CYS A 63 6.61 9.68 -15.44
N VAL A 64 5.90 8.56 -15.59
CA VAL A 64 6.18 7.59 -16.67
C VAL A 64 6.01 8.21 -18.05
N ASN A 65 4.97 9.03 -18.24
CA ASN A 65 4.65 9.68 -19.51
C ASN A 65 5.50 10.94 -19.79
N GLY A 66 6.38 11.34 -18.87
CA GLY A 66 7.19 12.55 -19.00
C GLY A 66 6.38 13.86 -19.01
N GLU A 67 5.21 13.88 -18.35
CA GLU A 67 4.35 15.05 -18.29
C GLU A 67 4.98 16.18 -17.44
N GLU A 68 4.68 17.44 -17.77
CA GLU A 68 5.25 18.61 -17.09
C GLU A 68 4.89 18.71 -15.59
N ASN A 69 3.81 18.04 -15.18
CA ASN A 69 3.33 17.97 -13.81
C ASN A 69 3.98 16.86 -12.97
N CYS A 70 4.87 16.02 -13.54
CA CYS A 70 5.57 14.97 -12.79
C CYS A 70 6.29 15.55 -11.56
N GLN A 71 5.85 15.13 -10.37
CA GLN A 71 6.47 15.50 -9.11
C GLN A 71 7.48 14.44 -8.69
N LYS A 72 8.75 14.85 -8.54
CA LYS A 72 9.82 13.95 -8.04
C LYS A 72 9.62 13.49 -6.59
N LEU A 73 8.78 14.19 -5.85
CA LEU A 73 8.42 13.88 -4.47
C LEU A 73 6.97 14.31 -4.23
N ASP A 74 6.10 13.35 -4.00
CA ASP A 74 4.72 13.55 -3.58
C ASP A 74 4.60 13.04 -2.13
N MET A 75 4.17 13.91 -1.22
CA MET A 75 4.02 13.59 0.21
C MET A 75 2.59 13.85 0.66
N ARG A 76 1.98 12.80 1.22
CA ARG A 76 0.60 12.84 1.70
C ARG A 76 0.58 12.51 3.19
N PHE A 77 -0.13 13.33 3.97
CA PHE A 77 -0.27 13.13 5.40
C PHE A 77 -1.73 12.77 5.72
N GLY A 78 -1.91 11.63 6.38
CA GLY A 78 -3.22 11.10 6.72
C GLY A 78 -3.25 10.54 8.14
N THR A 79 -4.30 9.78 8.42
CA THR A 79 -4.45 9.06 9.69
C THR A 79 -4.37 7.55 9.45
N GLU A 80 -4.24 6.76 10.51
CA GLU A 80 -4.34 5.30 10.44
C GLU A 80 -5.64 4.83 9.76
N ASN A 81 -6.72 5.63 9.85
CA ASN A 81 -8.01 5.32 9.21
C ASN A 81 -7.98 5.40 7.68
N ALA A 82 -7.02 6.12 7.10
CA ALA A 82 -6.80 6.13 5.64
C ALA A 82 -5.73 5.10 5.25
N LEU A 83 -4.64 5.02 6.02
CA LEU A 83 -3.51 4.15 5.73
C LEU A 83 -3.88 2.66 5.82
N VAL A 84 -4.59 2.24 6.88
CA VAL A 84 -4.88 0.81 7.09
C VAL A 84 -5.77 0.23 5.98
N PRO A 85 -6.93 0.82 5.62
CA PRO A 85 -7.74 0.29 4.51
C PRO A 85 -6.98 0.26 3.18
N PHE A 86 -6.11 1.25 2.94
CA PHE A 86 -5.23 1.31 1.78
C PHE A 86 -4.24 0.14 1.77
N LEU A 87 -3.53 -0.12 2.87
CA LEU A 87 -2.59 -1.24 2.98
C LEU A 87 -3.28 -2.61 2.89
N LEU A 88 -4.44 -2.76 3.52
CA LEU A 88 -5.23 -4.01 3.47
C LEU A 88 -5.68 -4.35 2.04
N SER A 89 -5.90 -3.34 1.19
CA SER A 89 -6.31 -3.59 -0.20
C SER A 89 -5.24 -4.27 -1.07
N MET A 90 -3.96 -4.18 -0.68
CA MET A 90 -2.82 -4.86 -1.33
C MET A 90 -2.58 -6.29 -0.84
N ASP A 91 -3.32 -6.73 0.17
CA ASP A 91 -3.13 -8.02 0.83
C ASP A 91 -1.69 -8.23 1.34
N LEU A 92 -0.99 -7.16 1.75
CA LEU A 92 0.37 -7.25 2.30
C LEU A 92 0.45 -8.10 3.58
N HIS A 93 -0.70 -8.50 4.13
CA HIS A 93 -0.80 -9.51 5.16
C HIS A 93 -0.75 -10.88 4.49
N GLY A 94 0.41 -11.52 4.50
CA GLY A 94 0.49 -12.91 4.09
C GLY A 94 -0.48 -13.77 4.91
N LYS A 95 -1.07 -14.81 4.29
CA LYS A 95 -1.93 -15.80 4.96
C LYS A 95 -1.32 -16.44 6.21
N ASP A 96 0.01 -16.43 6.30
CA ASP A 96 0.78 -17.09 7.36
C ASP A 96 1.22 -16.15 8.50
N CYS A 97 0.95 -14.85 8.39
CA CYS A 97 1.19 -13.88 9.45
C CYS A 97 0.04 -12.86 9.43
N PRO A 98 -0.98 -12.99 10.30
CA PRO A 98 -1.91 -11.89 10.51
C PRO A 98 -1.08 -10.72 11.07
N GLY A 99 -0.72 -9.79 10.19
CA GLY A 99 0.00 -8.60 10.58
C GLY A 99 -0.86 -7.87 11.59
N THR A 100 -0.43 -7.80 12.84
CA THR A 100 -1.07 -6.95 13.83
C THR A 100 -1.10 -5.52 13.28
N ILE A 101 -2.15 -4.74 13.54
CA ILE A 101 -2.20 -3.36 13.06
C ILE A 101 -1.00 -2.54 13.50
N SER A 102 -0.43 -2.82 14.67
CA SER A 102 0.80 -2.16 15.11
C SER A 102 2.00 -2.37 14.18
N ALA A 103 1.99 -3.40 13.32
CA ALA A 103 2.99 -3.61 12.28
C ALA A 103 2.68 -2.84 10.98
N LEU A 104 1.40 -2.65 10.65
CA LEU A 104 0.96 -1.86 9.50
C LEU A 104 1.07 -0.36 9.74
N ALA A 105 0.43 0.07 10.83
CA ALA A 105 0.18 1.46 11.15
C ALA A 105 0.66 1.79 12.58
N PRO A 106 1.96 1.59 12.92
CA PRO A 106 2.52 2.16 14.14
C PRO A 106 2.39 3.70 14.16
N VAL A 107 2.73 4.32 15.30
CA VAL A 107 2.84 5.79 15.35
C VAL A 107 3.86 6.25 14.29
N SER A 108 3.46 7.24 13.49
CA SER A 108 4.25 7.74 12.35
C SER A 108 4.48 6.72 11.23
N ALA A 109 3.56 5.76 11.09
CA ALA A 109 3.57 4.83 9.98
C ALA A 109 3.57 5.54 8.63
N ASN A 110 4.26 4.93 7.67
CA ASN A 110 4.35 5.44 6.32
C ASN A 110 4.40 4.30 5.30
N VAL A 111 3.95 4.61 4.09
CA VAL A 111 4.15 3.80 2.91
C VAL A 111 4.70 4.70 1.81
N ALA A 112 5.72 4.22 1.11
CA ALA A 112 6.29 4.91 -0.04
C ALA A 112 6.23 3.98 -1.27
N PHE A 113 5.84 4.57 -2.39
CA PHE A 113 5.88 3.97 -3.71
C PHE A 113 6.99 4.67 -4.48
N GLU A 114 8.05 3.93 -4.74
CA GLU A 114 9.26 4.45 -5.38
C GLU A 114 9.29 3.97 -6.83
N LEU A 115 9.21 4.91 -7.76
CA LEU A 115 9.28 4.65 -9.20
C LEU A 115 10.74 4.64 -9.64
N TYR A 116 11.16 3.57 -10.29
CA TYR A 116 12.49 3.41 -10.86
C TYR A 116 12.38 3.15 -12.35
N ASP A 117 13.32 3.71 -13.10
CA ASP A 117 13.57 3.35 -14.49
C ASP A 117 14.41 2.06 -14.51
N ASP A 118 13.83 0.97 -15.03
CA ASP A 118 14.44 -0.34 -15.27
C ASP A 118 15.29 -0.31 -16.56
N CYS A 119 16.03 0.77 -16.75
CA CYS A 119 17.18 0.79 -17.62
C CYS A 119 18.15 -0.32 -17.18
N LYS A 120 18.22 -1.39 -17.99
CA LYS A 120 19.20 -2.46 -17.83
C LYS A 120 20.59 -1.87 -17.55
N PRO A 121 21.39 -2.48 -16.67
CA PRO A 121 22.71 -1.97 -16.33
C PRO A 121 23.57 -1.85 -17.58
N ASP A 122 24.27 -0.71 -17.69
CA ASP A 122 25.38 -0.44 -18.61
C ASP A 122 26.22 -1.70 -18.83
N GLY A 123 26.14 -2.27 -20.04
CA GLY A 123 26.72 -3.58 -20.31
C GLY A 123 26.81 -4.01 -21.76
N ASP A 124 26.81 -3.08 -22.72
CA ASP A 124 27.65 -3.19 -23.93
C ASP A 124 27.65 -1.84 -24.65
N VAL A 125 28.79 -1.16 -24.68
CA VAL A 125 29.03 -0.02 -25.58
C VAL A 125 29.29 -0.61 -26.96
N GLY A 126 28.26 -1.24 -27.53
CA GLY A 126 28.21 -1.57 -28.94
C GLY A 126 27.75 -0.33 -29.68
N GLU A 127 28.66 0.29 -30.44
CA GLU A 127 28.38 1.39 -31.37
C GLU A 127 27.09 1.11 -32.15
N LYS A 128 25.98 1.78 -31.80
CA LYS A 128 24.81 1.85 -32.68
C LYS A 128 25.02 2.99 -33.66
N GLN A 129 25.54 2.59 -34.80
CA GLN A 129 25.51 3.30 -36.06
C GLN A 129 24.06 3.73 -36.35
N SER A 130 23.87 5.04 -36.49
CA SER A 130 22.63 5.68 -36.93
C SER A 130 22.26 5.17 -38.31
N ASP A 131 21.04 4.66 -38.49
CA ASP A 131 20.29 4.74 -39.74
C ASP A 131 18.79 4.65 -39.45
N ASP A 132 18.06 5.39 -40.27
CA ASP A 132 16.64 5.72 -40.35
C ASP A 132 15.61 4.57 -40.28
N ASP A 133 14.36 5.01 -40.04
CA ASP A 133 13.06 4.40 -40.37
C ASP A 133 12.52 3.25 -39.49
N GLY A 134 11.50 3.59 -38.68
CA GLY A 134 10.52 2.60 -38.21
C GLY A 134 9.74 3.06 -36.98
N ASP A 135 8.43 3.27 -37.17
CA ASP A 135 7.44 3.44 -36.11
C ASP A 135 7.61 2.34 -35.03
N ASP A 136 8.14 2.71 -33.86
CA ASP A 136 8.21 1.82 -32.70
C ASP A 136 7.28 2.40 -31.63
N ASP A 137 5.98 2.12 -31.80
CA ASP A 137 4.94 2.23 -30.75
C ASP A 137 5.18 1.16 -29.67
N GLY A 138 6.41 1.08 -29.16
CA GLY A 138 6.80 0.18 -28.08
C GLY A 138 6.30 0.74 -26.76
N ASP A 139 5.44 -0.01 -26.07
CA ASP A 139 4.94 0.30 -24.73
C ASP A 139 6.10 0.59 -23.73
N ASP A 140 6.50 1.87 -23.64
CA ASP A 140 7.52 2.39 -22.71
C ASP A 140 7.15 2.14 -21.24
N ALA A 141 5.88 1.85 -20.94
CA ALA A 141 5.42 1.49 -19.59
C ALA A 141 6.07 0.20 -19.04
N SER A 142 6.67 -0.64 -19.91
CA SER A 142 7.42 -1.83 -19.50
C SER A 142 8.81 -1.51 -18.90
N GLN A 143 9.28 -0.27 -19.03
CA GLN A 143 10.58 0.19 -18.53
C GLN A 143 10.53 0.67 -17.08
N PHE A 144 9.37 0.86 -16.47
CA PHE A 144 9.28 1.38 -15.10
C PHE A 144 8.82 0.33 -14.10
N ILE A 145 9.53 0.29 -12.96
CA ILE A 145 9.16 -0.55 -11.82
C ILE A 145 8.82 0.30 -10.60
N ILE A 146 7.89 -0.20 -9.80
CA ILE A 146 7.46 0.40 -8.55
C ILE A 146 7.91 -0.52 -7.41
N ARG A 147 8.70 0.02 -6.50
CA ARG A 147 9.05 -0.66 -5.24
C ARG A 147 8.24 -0.06 -4.10
N ILE A 148 7.78 -0.91 -3.21
CA ILE A 148 6.96 -0.51 -2.06
C ILE A 148 7.81 -0.60 -0.80
N ARG A 149 7.82 0.48 -0.04
CA ARG A 149 8.47 0.55 1.27
C ARG A 149 7.41 0.83 2.33
N LEU A 150 7.27 -0.08 3.29
CA LEU A 150 6.35 0.05 4.42
C LEU A 150 7.18 0.27 5.69
N ASN A 151 6.92 1.36 6.40
CA ASN A 151 7.62 1.72 7.64
C ASN A 151 9.15 1.66 7.47
N GLU A 152 9.64 2.30 6.41
CA GLU A 152 11.06 2.35 6.01
C GLU A 152 11.70 1.00 5.61
N ARG A 153 10.90 -0.06 5.42
CA ARG A 153 11.39 -1.39 4.97
C ARG A 153 10.78 -1.79 3.64
N TYR A 154 11.61 -2.29 2.73
CA TYR A 154 11.10 -2.81 1.46
C TYR A 154 10.22 -4.03 1.68
N VAL A 155 9.09 -4.05 1.00
CA VAL A 155 8.20 -5.20 0.94
C VAL A 155 8.85 -6.26 0.05
N GLU A 156 9.11 -7.45 0.60
CA GLU A 156 9.80 -8.53 -0.13
C GLU A 156 8.89 -9.23 -1.14
N LYS A 157 7.59 -9.29 -0.84
CA LYS A 157 6.57 -9.93 -1.66
C LYS A 157 5.35 -9.03 -1.76
N VAL A 158 5.03 -8.61 -2.97
CA VAL A 158 3.90 -7.75 -3.29
C VAL A 158 2.84 -8.61 -3.98
N PRO A 159 1.77 -9.03 -3.28
CA PRO A 159 0.81 -10.00 -3.81
C PRO A 159 0.09 -9.52 -5.06
N ILE A 160 -0.20 -8.22 -5.13
CA ILE A 160 -0.83 -7.58 -6.29
C ILE A 160 0.00 -7.69 -7.58
N CYS A 161 1.28 -8.05 -7.47
CA CYS A 161 2.23 -8.19 -8.58
C CYS A 161 2.85 -9.60 -8.61
N GLY A 162 2.11 -10.60 -8.13
CA GLY A 162 2.52 -12.02 -8.17
C GLY A 162 3.65 -12.36 -7.22
N ASP A 163 3.63 -11.78 -6.01
CA ASP A 163 4.62 -12.00 -4.93
C ASP A 163 6.07 -11.62 -5.29
N LYS A 164 6.26 -10.74 -6.29
CA LYS A 164 7.54 -10.13 -6.61
C LYS A 164 7.91 -9.05 -5.59
N ALA A 165 9.18 -8.64 -5.55
CA ALA A 165 9.65 -7.53 -4.70
C ALA A 165 9.35 -6.14 -5.28
N TYR A 166 8.69 -6.09 -6.44
CA TYR A 166 8.34 -4.88 -7.18
C TYR A 166 7.13 -5.17 -8.09
N CYS A 167 6.52 -4.11 -8.60
CA CYS A 167 5.49 -4.16 -9.64
C CYS A 167 6.02 -3.50 -10.91
N THR A 168 5.66 -3.99 -12.09
CA THR A 168 5.72 -3.11 -13.27
C THR A 168 4.61 -2.07 -13.22
N MET A 169 4.76 -0.97 -13.95
CA MET A 169 3.69 0.03 -14.06
C MET A 169 2.37 -0.59 -14.56
N GLY A 170 2.45 -1.48 -15.55
CA GLY A 170 1.28 -2.18 -16.08
C GLY A 170 0.59 -3.10 -15.07
N GLU A 171 1.35 -3.87 -14.28
CA GLU A 171 0.79 -4.72 -13.20
C GLU A 171 0.07 -3.88 -12.14
N PHE A 172 0.66 -2.73 -11.79
CA PHE A 172 0.10 -1.81 -10.81
C PHE A 172 -1.23 -1.20 -11.29
N GLU A 173 -1.27 -0.77 -12.55
CA GLU A 173 -2.48 -0.25 -13.19
C GLU A 173 -3.57 -1.32 -13.32
N GLU A 174 -3.21 -2.53 -13.74
CA GLU A 174 -4.13 -3.66 -13.84
C GLU A 174 -4.74 -4.00 -12.48
N PHE A 175 -3.94 -4.00 -11.42
CA PHE A 175 -4.44 -4.20 -10.06
C PHE A 175 -5.53 -3.17 -9.71
N ILE A 176 -5.25 -1.87 -9.87
CA ILE A 176 -6.20 -0.80 -9.52
C ILE A 176 -7.48 -0.93 -10.36
N LYS A 177 -7.36 -1.14 -11.67
CA LYS A 177 -8.50 -1.36 -12.56
C LYS A 177 -9.31 -2.59 -12.15
N SER A 178 -8.67 -3.72 -11.88
CA SER A 178 -9.35 -4.95 -11.49
C SER A 178 -10.07 -4.80 -10.14
N LYS A 179 -9.43 -4.15 -9.16
CA LYS A 179 -9.89 -4.01 -7.79
C LYS A 179 -11.04 -3.00 -7.66
N PHE A 180 -11.02 -1.96 -8.48
CA PHE A 180 -11.93 -0.82 -8.38
C PHE A 180 -12.73 -0.57 -9.68
N SER A 181 -12.87 -1.59 -10.55
CA SER A 181 -13.55 -1.48 -11.85
C SER A 181 -15.02 -1.09 -11.78
N SER A 182 -15.71 -1.37 -10.66
CA SER A 182 -17.13 -1.08 -10.51
C SER A 182 -17.34 0.32 -9.95
N GLU A 183 -17.70 1.27 -10.83
CA GLU A 183 -18.11 2.63 -10.46
C GLU A 183 -19.40 2.63 -9.64
N ASP A 184 -20.37 1.82 -10.05
CA ASP A 184 -21.66 1.66 -9.36
C ASP A 184 -21.48 1.18 -7.90
N GLU A 185 -20.54 0.27 -7.62
CA GLU A 185 -20.28 -0.21 -6.27
C GLU A 185 -19.63 0.85 -5.37
N TRP A 186 -18.78 1.71 -5.94
CA TRP A 186 -18.18 2.82 -5.21
C TRP A 186 -19.22 3.89 -4.85
N GLU A 187 -20.03 4.31 -5.83
CA GLU A 187 -21.09 5.29 -5.62
C GLU A 187 -22.12 4.78 -4.61
N GLN A 188 -22.55 3.52 -4.76
CA GLN A 188 -23.48 2.90 -3.80
C GLN A 188 -22.91 2.85 -2.38
N GLN A 189 -21.62 2.53 -2.20
CA GLN A 189 -21.00 2.54 -0.88
C GLN A 189 -20.93 3.95 -0.28
N CYS A 190 -20.64 4.97 -1.10
CA CYS A 190 -20.66 6.36 -0.66
C CYS A 190 -22.07 6.80 -0.26
N GLU A 191 -23.07 6.45 -1.06
CA GLU A 191 -24.48 6.71 -0.74
C GLU A 191 -24.93 5.99 0.53
N ASP A 192 -24.53 4.74 0.74
CA ASP A 192 -24.85 3.98 1.95
C ASP A 192 -24.24 4.64 3.19
N VAL A 193 -23.02 5.17 3.12
CA VAL A 193 -22.40 5.93 4.22
C VAL A 193 -23.18 7.22 4.52
N VAL A 194 -23.61 7.95 3.48
CA VAL A 194 -24.31 9.23 3.63
C VAL A 194 -25.77 9.04 4.09
N THR A 195 -26.46 8.03 3.56
CA THR A 195 -27.88 7.77 3.79
C THR A 195 -28.14 6.91 5.02
N SER A 196 -27.21 6.02 5.38
CA SER A 196 -27.29 5.32 6.65
C SER A 196 -27.09 6.34 7.78
N ARG A 197 -28.21 6.83 8.31
CA ARG A 197 -28.28 7.35 9.68
C ARG A 197 -28.04 6.22 10.70
N ARG A 198 -27.01 5.40 10.49
CA ARG A 198 -26.39 4.56 11.53
C ARG A 198 -25.13 5.27 12.04
N PRO A 199 -25.18 6.52 12.53
CA PRO A 199 -24.04 7.02 13.26
C PRO A 199 -23.95 6.19 14.55
N LEU A 200 -22.78 5.58 14.76
CA LEU A 200 -22.24 5.22 16.08
C LEU A 200 -22.78 3.98 16.81
N GLU A 201 -23.96 3.44 16.54
CA GLU A 201 -24.45 2.26 17.30
C GLU A 201 -23.69 0.94 17.05
N LEU A 202 -23.00 0.83 15.92
CA LEU A 202 -22.11 -0.31 15.62
C LEU A 202 -20.65 -0.07 16.05
N LEU A 203 -20.33 1.13 16.56
CA LEU A 203 -18.97 1.55 16.95
C LEU A 203 -18.83 1.79 18.47
N THR A 204 -19.85 1.44 19.26
CA THR A 204 -19.84 1.45 20.75
C THR A 204 -19.84 0.04 21.31
#